data_AF-A0A938PQG4-F1
#
_entry.id   AF-A0A938PQG4-F1
#
_cell.length_a   1.000
_cell.length_b   1.000
_cell.length_c   1.000
_cell.angle_alpha   90.00
_cell.angle_beta   90.00
_cell.angle_gamma   90.00
#
_symmetry.space_group_name_H-M   'P 1'
#
loop_
_entity.id
_entity.type
_entity.pdbx_description
1 polymer ?
#
loop_
_entity_poly.entity_id
_entity_poly.type
_entity_poly.pdbx_seq_one_letter_code
_entity_poly.pdbx_strand_id
1 'polypeptide(L)'
;MLKRRGGVRVTGLTSAANCGFVAGTGLYDHIVAYEDAQSLPRETSVFVDMAGNRKVLAALHHRLADDLKASIGVGITHWESRDGAPPDALPGPKPAMFFAPTQIVKRNQELGPVEYQRRIGEATAAFFSAVDHWVTIDERPLTQIDVLYQQVLRGLAPDRAAVVVADKSPA
;
A
#
# COMPACT_ATOMS: atom_id res chain seq x y z
N MET A 1 -7.36 -10.33 0.52
CA MET A 1 -5.93 -10.05 0.23
C MET A 1 -5.54 -10.68 -1.11
N LEU A 2 -4.78 -9.99 -1.97
CA LEU A 2 -4.51 -10.43 -3.35
C LEU A 2 -3.88 -11.83 -3.40
N LYS A 3 -2.86 -12.10 -2.58
CA LYS A 3 -2.20 -13.41 -2.50
C LYS A 3 -3.19 -14.54 -2.17
N ARG A 4 -4.11 -14.29 -1.23
CA ARG A 4 -5.15 -15.28 -0.85
C ARG A 4 -6.18 -15.55 -1.94
N ARG A 5 -6.42 -14.61 -2.86
CA ARG A 5 -7.35 -14.80 -3.97
C ARG A 5 -6.81 -15.84 -4.97
N GLY A 6 -5.49 -16.03 -5.04
CA GLY A 6 -4.85 -16.92 -5.99
C GLY A 6 -4.95 -16.40 -7.44
N GLY A 7 -4.29 -17.11 -8.35
CA GLY A 7 -4.35 -16.84 -9.80
C GLY A 7 -3.41 -15.74 -10.31
N VAL A 8 -2.72 -15.01 -9.42
CA VAL A 8 -1.64 -14.07 -9.77
C VAL A 8 -0.53 -14.16 -8.73
N ARG A 9 0.72 -13.96 -9.16
CA ARG A 9 1.87 -13.78 -8.27
C ARG A 9 1.88 -12.34 -7.76
N VAL A 10 1.98 -12.15 -6.45
CA VAL A 10 1.98 -10.84 -5.81
C VAL A 10 3.38 -10.49 -5.32
N THR A 11 4.02 -9.52 -5.96
CA THR A 11 5.35 -9.04 -5.58
C THR A 11 5.25 -7.74 -4.79
N GLY A 12 5.83 -7.70 -3.59
CA GLY A 12 5.96 -6.49 -2.78
C GLY A 12 7.24 -5.72 -3.15
N LEU A 13 7.11 -4.42 -3.39
CA LEU A 13 8.24 -3.52 -3.61
C LEU A 13 8.41 -2.61 -2.40
N THR A 14 9.59 -2.61 -1.79
CA THR A 14 9.89 -1.83 -0.58
C THR A 14 11.36 -1.40 -0.53
N SER A 15 11.76 -0.60 0.45
CA SER A 15 13.18 -0.28 0.66
C SER A 15 13.92 -1.52 1.17
N ALA A 16 15.22 -1.64 0.86
CA ALA A 16 16.05 -2.74 1.34
C ALA A 16 15.94 -2.98 2.87
N ALA A 17 15.86 -1.89 3.66
CA ALA A 17 15.71 -1.95 5.11
C ALA A 17 14.39 -2.60 5.57
N ASN A 18 13.33 -2.52 4.76
CA ASN A 18 12.00 -3.03 5.09
C ASN A 18 11.70 -4.41 4.48
N CYS A 19 12.57 -4.95 3.63
CA CYS A 19 12.33 -6.25 2.97
C CYS A 19 12.04 -7.37 3.98
N GLY A 20 12.81 -7.45 5.07
CA GLY A 20 12.61 -8.46 6.12
C GLY A 20 11.25 -8.33 6.82
N PHE A 21 10.86 -7.10 7.18
CA PHE A 21 9.55 -6.83 7.77
C PHE A 21 8.41 -7.22 6.81
N VAL A 22 8.47 -6.77 5.56
CA VAL A 22 7.43 -7.07 4.56
C VAL A 22 7.33 -8.58 4.32
N ALA A 23 8.44 -9.33 4.40
CA ALA A 23 8.45 -10.78 4.30
C ALA A 23 7.71 -11.42 5.47
N GLY A 24 7.96 -10.92 6.68
CA GLY A 24 7.30 -11.36 7.91
C GLY A 24 5.77 -11.20 7.88
N THR A 25 5.23 -10.23 7.11
CA THR A 25 3.77 -10.06 6.98
C THR A 25 3.07 -11.24 6.29
N GLY A 26 3.80 -12.03 5.49
CA GLY A 26 3.25 -13.15 4.72
C GLY A 26 2.30 -12.75 3.58
N LEU A 27 2.16 -11.45 3.28
CA LEU A 27 1.17 -10.91 2.35
C LEU A 27 1.55 -11.03 0.86
N TYR A 28 2.83 -11.30 0.58
CA TYR A 28 3.41 -11.33 -0.77
C TYR A 28 4.02 -12.71 -1.06
N ASP A 29 4.11 -13.07 -2.34
CA ASP A 29 4.82 -14.28 -2.79
C ASP A 29 6.32 -14.02 -2.92
N HIS A 30 6.67 -12.81 -3.36
CA HIS A 30 8.05 -12.35 -3.50
C HIS A 30 8.19 -10.91 -3.03
N ILE A 31 9.40 -10.55 -2.61
CA ILE A 31 9.74 -9.19 -2.19
C ILE A 31 10.99 -8.77 -2.92
N VAL A 32 10.95 -7.57 -3.47
CA VAL A 32 12.04 -6.98 -4.23
C VAL A 32 12.30 -5.59 -3.66
N ALA A 33 13.56 -5.28 -3.42
CA ALA A 33 13.95 -3.95 -3.00
C ALA A 33 13.74 -2.96 -4.16
N TYR A 34 13.45 -1.70 -3.87
CA TYR A 34 13.24 -0.68 -4.90
C TYR A 34 14.43 -0.55 -5.85
N GLU A 35 15.64 -0.71 -5.32
CA GLU A 35 16.90 -0.64 -6.06
C GLU A 35 17.02 -1.78 -7.09
N ASP A 36 16.39 -2.93 -6.79
CA ASP A 36 16.43 -4.14 -7.61
C ASP A 36 15.21 -4.27 -8.54
N ALA A 37 14.34 -3.26 -8.63
CA ALA A 37 13.12 -3.33 -9.44
C ALA A 37 13.38 -3.66 -10.92
N GLN A 38 14.55 -3.30 -11.45
CA GLN A 38 14.95 -3.65 -12.82
C GLN A 38 15.32 -5.13 -13.00
N SER A 39 15.53 -5.88 -11.92
CA SER A 39 15.81 -7.32 -11.98
C SER A 39 14.56 -8.18 -12.13
N LEU A 40 13.35 -7.60 -11.91
CA LEU A 40 12.09 -8.33 -12.02
C LEU A 40 11.96 -9.07 -13.35
N PRO A 41 11.42 -10.29 -13.40
CA PRO A 41 11.22 -10.99 -14.66
C PRO A 41 10.28 -10.20 -15.59
N ARG A 42 10.53 -10.29 -16.90
CA ARG A 42 9.63 -9.73 -17.92
C ARG A 42 8.44 -10.65 -18.11
N GLU A 43 7.41 -10.40 -17.32
CA GLU A 43 6.16 -11.13 -17.35
C GLU A 43 5.00 -10.14 -17.37
N THR A 44 3.88 -10.56 -17.96
CA THR A 44 2.66 -9.75 -18.00
C THR A 44 2.25 -9.33 -16.58
N SER A 45 2.24 -8.03 -16.34
CA SER A 45 2.19 -7.46 -14.99
C SER A 45 1.22 -6.28 -14.88
N VAL A 46 0.74 -6.04 -13.66
CA VAL A 46 0.03 -4.83 -13.26
C VAL A 46 0.80 -4.20 -12.12
N PHE A 47 1.07 -2.89 -12.22
CA PHE A 47 1.74 -2.13 -11.18
C PHE A 47 0.74 -1.26 -10.40
N VAL A 48 0.82 -1.35 -9.07
CA VAL A 48 0.05 -0.51 -8.14
C VAL A 48 1.03 0.28 -7.28
N ASP A 49 1.12 1.59 -7.53
CA ASP A 49 2.00 2.52 -6.84
C ASP A 49 1.30 3.13 -5.62
N MET A 50 1.63 2.62 -4.44
CA MET A 50 1.22 3.19 -3.15
C MET A 50 2.23 4.21 -2.60
N ALA A 51 3.49 4.13 -3.05
CA ALA A 51 4.60 4.87 -2.47
C ALA A 51 4.81 6.24 -3.12
N GLY A 52 4.35 6.40 -4.35
CA GLY A 52 4.59 7.60 -5.10
C GLY A 52 6.06 7.80 -5.44
N ASN A 53 6.83 6.73 -5.64
CA ASN A 53 8.24 6.84 -5.99
C ASN A 53 8.42 6.88 -7.53
N ARG A 54 8.71 8.07 -8.09
CA ARG A 54 8.88 8.24 -9.54
C ARG A 54 10.08 7.49 -10.12
N LYS A 55 11.14 7.24 -9.35
CA LYS A 55 12.29 6.45 -9.81
C LYS A 55 11.90 5.00 -10.00
N VAL A 56 11.15 4.44 -9.04
CA VAL A 56 10.61 3.07 -9.12
C VAL A 56 9.60 2.94 -10.25
N LEU A 57 8.69 3.92 -10.38
CA LEU A 57 7.75 4.00 -11.51
C LEU A 57 8.50 3.94 -12.85
N ALA A 58 9.48 4.81 -13.06
CA ALA A 58 10.26 4.84 -14.29
C ALA A 58 11.01 3.52 -14.53
N ALA A 59 11.66 2.97 -13.49
CA ALA A 59 12.39 1.71 -13.58
C ALA A 59 11.48 0.55 -14.01
N LEU A 60 10.28 0.44 -13.44
CA LEU A 60 9.31 -0.60 -13.78
C LEU A 60 8.75 -0.43 -15.19
N HIS A 61 8.40 0.79 -15.58
CA HIS A 61 7.93 1.07 -16.94
C HIS A 61 9.00 0.69 -17.97
N HIS A 62 10.26 1.09 -17.77
CA HIS A 62 11.35 0.70 -18.67
C HIS A 62 11.63 -0.81 -18.64
N ARG A 63 11.53 -1.45 -17.47
CA ARG A 63 11.83 -2.87 -17.34
C ARG A 63 10.79 -3.75 -18.02
N LEU A 64 9.52 -3.49 -17.73
CA LEU A 64 8.38 -4.30 -18.18
C LEU A 64 7.86 -3.85 -19.53
N ALA A 65 7.92 -2.55 -19.86
CA ALA A 65 7.49 -1.99 -21.14
C ALA A 65 6.13 -2.55 -21.59
N ASP A 66 6.09 -3.30 -22.69
CA ASP A 66 4.87 -3.88 -23.26
C ASP A 66 4.24 -4.97 -22.38
N ASP A 67 4.99 -5.57 -21.45
CA ASP A 67 4.48 -6.54 -20.48
C ASP A 67 3.69 -5.86 -19.35
N LEU A 68 3.88 -4.55 -19.12
CA LEU A 68 3.07 -3.81 -18.16
C LEU A 68 1.70 -3.53 -18.78
N LYS A 69 0.63 -4.09 -18.21
CA LYS A 69 -0.74 -3.94 -18.76
C LYS A 69 -1.55 -2.85 -18.09
N ALA A 70 -1.19 -2.49 -16.85
CA ALA A 70 -1.75 -1.34 -16.16
C ALA A 70 -0.74 -0.78 -15.15
N SER A 71 -0.74 0.54 -15.02
CA SER A 71 0.01 1.29 -14.02
C SER A 71 -0.97 2.16 -13.25
N ILE A 72 -1.09 1.95 -11.94
CA ILE A 72 -2.15 2.53 -11.12
C ILE A 72 -1.53 3.21 -9.90
N GLY A 73 -1.65 4.53 -9.79
CA GLY A 73 -1.26 5.28 -8.60
C GLY A 73 -2.40 5.39 -7.60
N VAL A 74 -2.15 5.09 -6.33
CA VAL A 74 -3.13 5.20 -5.24
C VAL A 74 -2.73 6.35 -4.32
N GLY A 75 -3.69 7.22 -3.98
CA GLY A 75 -3.49 8.26 -2.95
C GLY A 75 -2.62 9.46 -3.37
N ILE A 76 -2.38 9.67 -4.67
CA ILE A 76 -1.57 10.79 -5.15
C ILE A 76 -2.43 12.08 -5.17
N THR A 77 -2.36 12.88 -4.12
CA THR A 77 -3.06 14.18 -4.03
C THR A 77 -2.26 15.35 -4.60
N HIS A 78 -0.95 15.23 -4.83
CA HIS A 78 -0.11 16.26 -5.48
C HIS A 78 0.74 15.68 -6.61
N TRP A 79 0.50 16.15 -7.83
CA TRP A 79 1.20 15.72 -9.05
C TRP A 79 2.39 16.64 -9.43
N GLU A 80 2.43 17.86 -8.91
CA GLU A 80 3.38 18.92 -9.28
C GLU A 80 4.76 18.81 -8.60
N SER A 81 4.90 18.12 -7.48
CA SER A 81 6.08 18.20 -6.59
C SER A 81 7.03 17.00 -6.64
N ARG A 82 7.05 16.22 -7.73
CA ARG A 82 7.81 14.95 -7.78
C ARG A 82 8.94 15.00 -8.82
N ASP A 83 10.17 14.73 -8.39
CA ASP A 83 11.34 14.60 -9.27
C ASP A 83 11.27 13.32 -10.12
N GLY A 84 11.76 13.37 -11.37
CA GLY A 84 11.80 12.24 -12.31
C GLY A 84 11.01 12.50 -13.60
N ALA A 85 11.11 11.57 -14.56
CA ALA A 85 10.47 11.72 -15.87
C ALA A 85 8.95 11.90 -15.75
N PRO A 86 8.34 12.80 -16.54
CA PRO A 86 6.90 12.95 -16.57
C PRO A 86 6.24 11.63 -17.01
N PRO A 87 5.08 11.25 -16.46
CA PRO A 87 4.38 10.01 -16.80
C PRO A 87 4.16 9.81 -18.30
N ASP A 88 3.99 10.90 -19.06
CA ASP A 88 3.77 10.87 -20.52
C ASP A 88 4.99 10.44 -21.34
N ALA A 89 6.19 10.44 -20.75
CA ALA A 89 7.42 10.01 -21.42
C ALA A 89 7.79 8.55 -21.14
N LEU A 90 7.02 7.84 -20.31
CA LEU A 90 7.31 6.46 -19.92
C LEU A 90 6.72 5.45 -20.92
N PRO A 91 7.43 4.35 -21.24
CA PRO A 91 6.89 3.29 -22.09
C PRO A 91 5.74 2.54 -21.41
N GLY A 92 4.92 1.87 -22.22
CA GLY A 92 3.78 1.09 -21.73
C GLY A 92 2.56 1.94 -21.35
N PRO A 93 1.70 1.46 -20.45
CA PRO A 93 0.41 2.08 -20.15
C PRO A 93 0.62 3.35 -19.33
N LYS A 94 -0.12 4.43 -19.66
CA LYS A 94 -0.08 5.66 -18.85
C LYS A 94 -0.54 5.37 -17.41
N PRO A 95 0.18 5.87 -16.38
CA PRO A 95 -0.26 5.74 -15.00
C PRO A 95 -1.64 6.37 -14.78
N ALA A 96 -2.61 5.55 -14.36
CA ALA A 96 -3.95 5.99 -14.02
C ALA A 96 -4.08 6.22 -12.50
N MET A 97 -4.87 7.21 -12.09
CA MET A 97 -5.13 7.45 -10.67
C MET A 97 -6.29 6.58 -10.18
N PHE A 98 -6.08 5.89 -9.06
CA PHE A 98 -7.14 5.26 -8.30
C PHE A 98 -7.63 6.19 -7.20
N PHE A 99 -8.87 6.65 -7.32
CA PHE A 99 -9.55 7.44 -6.29
C PHE A 99 -10.63 6.60 -5.62
N ALA A 100 -10.34 6.13 -4.39
CA ALA A 100 -11.19 5.20 -3.67
C ALA A 100 -12.68 5.61 -3.61
N PRO A 101 -13.04 6.89 -3.34
CA PRO A 101 -14.45 7.30 -3.28
C PRO A 101 -15.23 7.01 -4.57
N THR A 102 -14.64 7.24 -5.74
CA THR A 102 -15.31 6.94 -7.03
C THR A 102 -15.57 5.45 -7.21
N GLN A 103 -14.65 4.60 -6.73
CA GLN A 103 -14.80 3.15 -6.80
C GLN A 103 -15.85 2.65 -5.81
N ILE A 104 -15.98 3.26 -4.63
CA ILE A 104 -17.05 2.96 -3.67
C ILE A 104 -18.41 3.24 -4.30
N VAL A 105 -18.60 4.42 -4.89
CA VAL A 105 -19.85 4.80 -5.59
C VAL A 105 -20.18 3.80 -6.70
N LYS A 106 -19.21 3.49 -7.56
CA LYS A 106 -19.37 2.52 -8.65
C LYS A 106 -19.73 1.13 -8.16
N ARG A 107 -19.03 0.61 -7.13
CA ARG A 107 -19.30 -0.72 -6.58
C ARG A 107 -20.66 -0.82 -5.91
N ASN A 108 -21.10 0.24 -5.24
CA ASN A 108 -22.46 0.31 -4.68
C ASN A 108 -23.54 0.25 -5.76
N GLN A 109 -23.33 0.91 -6.91
CA GLN A 109 -24.25 0.85 -8.05
C GLN A 109 -24.29 -0.54 -8.70
N GLU A 110 -23.13 -1.17 -8.87
CA GLU A 110 -23.04 -2.46 -9.57
C GLU A 110 -23.46 -3.67 -8.73
N LEU A 111 -23.17 -3.65 -7.43
CA LEU A 111 -23.40 -4.79 -6.52
C LEU A 111 -24.60 -4.58 -5.58
N GLY A 112 -25.02 -3.33 -5.40
CA GLY A 112 -25.89 -2.93 -4.30
C GLY A 112 -25.09 -2.71 -3.00
N PRO A 113 -25.56 -1.79 -2.12
CA PRO A 113 -24.83 -1.39 -0.92
C PRO A 113 -24.67 -2.50 0.11
N VAL A 114 -25.66 -3.40 0.23
CA VAL A 114 -25.62 -4.52 1.19
C VAL A 114 -24.51 -5.51 0.82
N GLU A 115 -24.47 -5.93 -0.44
CA GLU A 115 -23.47 -6.89 -0.90
C GLU A 115 -22.06 -6.28 -0.93
N TYR A 116 -21.94 -5.01 -1.33
CA TYR A 116 -20.68 -4.27 -1.22
C TYR A 116 -20.15 -4.26 0.22
N GLN A 117 -20.99 -3.87 1.19
CA GLN A 117 -20.60 -3.81 2.59
C GLN A 117 -20.24 -5.18 3.15
N ARG A 118 -20.97 -6.24 2.78
CA ARG A 118 -20.65 -7.62 3.17
C ARG A 118 -19.26 -8.01 2.70
N ARG A 119 -18.95 -7.80 1.41
CA ARG A 119 -17.64 -8.15 0.82
C ARG A 119 -16.49 -7.35 1.44
N ILE A 120 -16.68 -6.06 1.69
CA ILE A 120 -15.68 -5.21 2.34
C ILE A 120 -15.46 -5.65 3.79
N GLY A 121 -16.53 -5.97 4.52
CA GLY A 121 -16.46 -6.47 5.89
C GLY A 121 -15.65 -7.77 5.98
N GLU A 122 -15.94 -8.73 5.11
CA GLU A 122 -15.21 -10.01 5.04
C GLU A 122 -13.73 -9.81 4.69
N ALA A 123 -13.44 -8.96 3.71
CA ALA A 123 -12.06 -8.65 3.32
C ALA A 123 -11.29 -7.94 4.45
N THR A 124 -11.95 -7.02 5.15
CA THR A 124 -11.39 -6.28 6.29
C THR A 124 -11.10 -7.20 7.46
N ALA A 125 -12.04 -8.06 7.84
CA ALA A 125 -11.86 -9.03 8.91
C ALA A 125 -10.69 -9.99 8.63
N ALA A 126 -10.60 -10.50 7.39
CA ALA A 126 -9.48 -11.35 6.97
C ALA A 126 -8.13 -10.60 6.96
N PHE A 127 -8.13 -9.29 6.72
CA PHE A 127 -6.93 -8.46 6.81
C PHE A 127 -6.52 -8.22 8.26
N PHE A 128 -7.44 -7.84 9.14
CA PHE A 128 -7.14 -7.63 10.57
C PHE A 128 -6.61 -8.89 11.24
N SER A 129 -7.19 -10.06 10.94
CA SER A 129 -6.65 -11.33 11.41
C SER A 129 -5.20 -11.55 10.99
N ALA A 130 -4.77 -11.06 9.82
CA ALA A 130 -3.36 -11.12 9.43
C ALA A 130 -2.53 -10.07 10.18
N VAL A 131 -3.02 -8.84 10.31
CA VAL A 131 -2.36 -7.70 11.00
C VAL A 131 -2.02 -8.02 12.45
N ASP A 132 -2.92 -8.71 13.17
CA ASP A 132 -2.74 -9.06 14.58
C ASP A 132 -1.46 -9.87 14.87
N HIS A 133 -0.86 -10.48 13.84
CA HIS A 133 0.37 -11.27 13.97
C HIS A 133 1.66 -10.45 13.83
N TRP A 134 1.59 -9.21 13.35
CA TRP A 134 2.79 -8.41 13.03
C TRP A 134 2.67 -6.92 13.35
N VAL A 135 1.58 -6.45 13.97
CA VAL A 135 1.49 -5.09 14.53
C VAL A 135 1.35 -5.14 16.04
N THR A 136 2.17 -4.37 16.74
CA THR A 136 1.94 -4.04 18.15
C THR A 136 1.36 -2.63 18.25
N ILE A 137 0.23 -2.52 18.94
CA ILE A 137 -0.40 -1.23 19.24
C ILE A 137 0.04 -0.80 20.65
N ASP A 138 0.67 0.35 20.76
CA ASP A 138 1.00 1.01 22.03
C ASP A 138 -0.08 2.05 22.35
N GLU A 139 -0.91 1.75 23.34
CA GLU A 139 -1.95 2.66 23.82
C GLU A 139 -1.41 3.55 24.94
N ARG A 140 -1.53 4.86 24.78
CA ARG A 140 -1.03 5.86 25.73
C ARG A 140 -2.11 6.88 26.10
N PRO A 141 -2.14 7.37 27.35
CA PRO A 141 -3.05 8.45 27.71
C PRO A 141 -2.64 9.76 27.02
N LEU A 142 -3.58 10.69 26.90
CA LEU A 142 -3.35 12.02 26.32
C LEU A 142 -2.19 12.78 26.99
N THR A 143 -1.94 12.54 28.28
CA THR A 143 -0.82 13.14 29.03
C THR A 143 0.57 12.75 28.52
N GLN A 144 0.69 11.70 27.69
CA GLN A 144 1.95 11.27 27.08
C GLN A 144 2.09 11.68 25.60
N ILE A 145 1.22 12.56 25.09
CA ILE A 145 1.21 12.94 23.67
C ILE A 145 2.53 13.51 23.17
N ASP A 146 3.24 14.31 23.98
CA ASP A 146 4.51 14.91 23.57
C ASP A 146 5.59 13.83 23.36
N VAL A 147 5.66 12.85 24.27
CA VAL A 147 6.60 11.72 24.16
C VAL A 147 6.28 10.91 22.91
N LEU A 148 5.00 10.60 22.70
CA LEU A 148 4.55 9.81 21.57
C LEU A 148 4.78 10.53 20.23
N TYR A 149 4.49 11.83 20.17
CA TYR A 149 4.75 12.65 19.01
C TYR A 149 6.23 12.64 18.64
N GLN A 150 7.13 12.78 19.62
CA GLN A 150 8.58 12.73 19.37
C GLN A 150 9.05 11.36 18.89
N GLN A 151 8.44 10.26 19.36
CA GLN A 151 8.74 8.92 18.85
C GLN A 151 8.28 8.74 17.40
N VAL A 152 7.05 9.15 17.06
CA VAL A 152 6.52 9.10 15.69
C VAL A 152 7.34 9.97 14.75
N LEU A 153 7.71 11.18 15.18
CA LEU A 153 8.51 12.12 14.40
C LEU A 153 9.90 11.55 14.04
N ARG A 154 10.49 10.75 14.93
CA ARG A 154 11.77 10.06 14.68
C ARG A 154 11.63 8.81 13.81
N GLY A 155 10.40 8.42 13.47
CA GLY A 155 10.08 7.21 12.73
C GLY A 155 9.89 6.02 13.68
N LEU A 156 8.65 5.55 13.78
CA LEU A 156 8.37 4.25 14.41
C LEU A 156 8.77 3.11 13.47
N ALA A 157 9.14 1.98 14.08
CA ALA A 157 9.30 0.73 13.34
C ALA A 157 7.97 0.36 12.67
N PRO A 158 8.01 -0.29 11.49
CA PRO A 158 6.81 -0.51 10.66
C PRO A 158 5.80 -1.51 11.27
N ASP A 159 6.19 -2.24 12.30
CA ASP A 159 5.37 -3.14 13.12
C ASP A 159 4.81 -2.46 14.39
N ARG A 160 5.06 -1.17 14.59
CA ARG A 160 4.58 -0.41 15.76
C ARG A 160 3.56 0.64 15.34
N ALA A 161 2.41 0.58 15.99
CA ALA A 161 1.40 1.64 15.94
C ALA A 161 1.25 2.24 17.34
N ALA A 162 0.82 3.50 17.39
CA ALA A 162 0.52 4.17 18.64
C ALA A 162 -0.84 4.84 18.59
N VAL A 163 -1.61 4.71 19.68
CA VAL A 163 -2.94 5.28 19.82
C VAL A 163 -3.00 6.10 21.10
N VAL A 164 -3.44 7.36 20.97
CA VAL A 164 -3.75 8.18 22.13
C VAL A 164 -5.18 7.90 22.55
N VAL A 165 -5.36 7.45 23.78
CA VAL A 165 -6.67 7.18 24.37
C VAL A 165 -7.02 8.34 25.29
N ALA A 166 -8.20 8.94 25.08
CA ALA A 166 -8.75 9.89 26.03
C ALA A 166 -9.20 9.14 27.29
N ASP A 167 -8.85 9.65 28.48
CA ASP A 167 -9.37 9.09 29.72
C ASP A 167 -10.90 9.10 29.64
N LYS A 168 -11.54 7.96 29.90
CA LYS A 168 -12.99 7.91 30.01
C LYS A 168 -13.38 8.81 31.19
N SER A 169 -14.14 9.87 30.95
CA SER A 169 -14.80 10.60 32.04
C SER A 169 -15.54 9.58 32.90
N PRO A 170 -15.37 9.59 34.23
CA PRO A 170 -16.19 8.76 35.10
C PRO A 170 -17.66 9.13 34.86
N ALA A 171 -18.48 8.11 34.59
CA ALA A 171 -19.92 8.22 34.49
C ALA A 171 -20.55 8.56 35.84
#